data_AF-A0A062UAL9-F1
#
_entry.id   AF-A0A062UAL9-F1
#
_cell.length_a   1.000
_cell.length_b   1.000
_cell.length_c   1.000
_cell.angle_alpha   90.00
_cell.angle_beta   90.00
_cell.angle_gamma   90.00
#
_symmetry.space_group_name_H-M   'P 1'
#
loop_
_entity.id
_entity.type
_entity.pdbx_description
1 polymer ?
#
loop_
_entity_poly.entity_id
_entity_poly.type
_entity_poly.pdbx_seq_one_letter_code
_entity_poly.pdbx_strand_id
1 'polypeptide(L)'
;MAATNPLLDDIAGLMTGAMGAARAAGEEAKTAAQGRVKAMIADMDLAGRDEVEALKALAVTALERVETLEKRLEELEAKVTSD
;
A
#
# COMPACT_ATOMS: atom_id res chain seq x y z
N MET A 1 54.41 17.36 -19.62
CA MET A 1 53.66 16.08 -19.63
C MET A 1 53.69 15.56 -18.20
N ALA A 2 52.52 15.46 -17.56
CA ALA A 2 52.45 15.03 -16.17
C ALA A 2 52.99 13.61 -16.04
N ALA A 3 53.84 13.36 -15.04
CA ALA A 3 54.32 12.03 -14.71
C ALA A 3 53.15 11.21 -14.14
N THR A 4 52.53 10.37 -14.96
CA THR A 4 51.53 9.40 -14.51
C THR A 4 52.26 8.24 -13.84
N ASN A 5 52.13 8.11 -12.52
CA ASN A 5 52.68 6.99 -11.76
C ASN A 5 51.75 5.76 -11.95
N PRO A 6 52.22 4.64 -12.54
CA PRO A 6 51.38 3.48 -12.87
C PRO A 6 50.63 2.88 -11.67
N LEU A 7 51.20 2.96 -10.47
CA LEU A 7 50.53 2.51 -9.24
C LEU A 7 49.26 3.30 -8.90
N LEU A 8 49.20 4.59 -9.25
CA LEU A 8 48.03 5.43 -9.01
C LEU A 8 46.92 5.13 -10.03
N ASP A 9 47.29 4.74 -11.26
CA ASP A 9 46.34 4.41 -12.33
C ASP A 9 45.61 3.09 -12.04
N ASP A 10 46.34 2.07 -11.58
CA ASP A 10 45.74 0.80 -11.14
C ASP A 10 44.74 1.00 -10.00
N ILE A 11 45.09 1.83 -9.00
CA ILE A 11 44.18 2.17 -7.88
C ILE A 11 42.96 2.94 -8.38
N ALA A 12 43.12 3.86 -9.35
CA ALA A 12 42.01 4.60 -9.95
C ALA A 12 41.06 3.67 -10.74
N GLY A 13 41.61 2.69 -11.45
CA GLY A 13 40.85 1.63 -12.11
C GLY A 13 40.05 0.78 -11.12
N LEU A 14 40.68 0.36 -10.03
CA LEU A 14 40.01 -0.39 -8.95
C LEU A 14 38.92 0.43 -8.27
N MET A 15 39.18 1.69 -7.95
CA MET A 15 38.20 2.61 -7.37
C MET A 15 36.98 2.79 -8.28
N THR A 16 37.21 2.93 -9.59
CA THR A 16 36.14 3.06 -10.58
C THR A 16 35.32 1.77 -10.67
N GLY A 17 35.98 0.61 -10.72
CA GLY A 17 35.33 -0.70 -10.72
C GLY A 17 34.52 -0.96 -9.44
N ALA A 18 35.07 -0.61 -8.28
CA ALA A 18 34.40 -0.74 -6.99
C ALA A 18 33.18 0.18 -6.88
N MET A 19 33.27 1.42 -7.36
CA MET A 19 32.10 2.32 -7.42
C MET A 19 31.01 1.79 -8.35
N GLY A 20 31.37 1.17 -9.48
CA GLY A 20 30.43 0.50 -10.37
C GLY A 20 29.73 -0.69 -9.70
N ALA A 21 30.49 -1.56 -9.04
CA ALA A 21 29.96 -2.70 -8.29
C ALA A 21 29.05 -2.26 -7.13
N ALA A 22 29.43 -1.22 -6.38
CA ALA A 22 28.63 -0.67 -5.30
C ALA A 22 27.29 -0.10 -5.79
N ARG A 23 27.27 0.59 -6.94
CA ARG A 23 26.02 1.06 -7.57
C ARG A 23 25.12 -0.09 -7.99
N ALA A 24 25.68 -1.12 -8.64
CA ALA A 24 24.91 -2.29 -9.07
C ALA A 24 24.32 -3.03 -7.86
N ALA A 25 25.12 -3.29 -6.84
CA ALA A 25 24.67 -3.91 -5.59
C ALA A 25 23.59 -3.08 -4.88
N GLY A 26 23.68 -1.75 -4.94
CA GLY A 26 22.66 -0.85 -4.38
C GLY A 26 21.31 -0.95 -5.09
N GLU A 27 21.30 -0.98 -6.43
CA GLU A 27 20.07 -1.14 -7.22
C GLU A 27 19.44 -2.53 -7.04
N GLU A 28 20.27 -3.57 -6.96
CA GLU A 28 19.81 -4.93 -6.65
C GLU A 28 19.21 -5.01 -5.24
N ALA A 29 19.89 -4.43 -4.24
CA ALA A 29 19.38 -4.38 -2.87
C ALA A 29 18.06 -3.62 -2.77
N LYS A 30 17.91 -2.51 -3.49
CA LYS A 30 16.65 -1.75 -3.55
C LYS A 30 15.53 -2.57 -4.18
N THR A 31 15.80 -3.26 -5.28
CA THR A 31 14.82 -4.13 -5.96
C THR A 31 14.40 -5.28 -5.05
N ALA A 32 15.35 -5.94 -4.38
CA ALA A 32 15.07 -6.99 -3.42
C ALA A 32 14.27 -6.48 -2.21
N ALA A 33 14.59 -5.30 -1.69
CA ALA A 33 13.85 -4.68 -0.59
C ALA A 33 12.41 -4.36 -0.99
N GLN A 34 12.19 -3.77 -2.18
CA GLN A 34 10.84 -3.52 -2.71
C GLN A 34 10.05 -4.82 -2.89
N GLY A 35 10.69 -5.88 -3.39
CA GLY A 35 10.08 -7.20 -3.51
C GLY A 35 9.63 -7.75 -2.15
N ARG A 36 10.47 -7.65 -1.12
CA ARG A 36 10.14 -8.07 0.25
C ARG A 36 8.96 -7.30 0.84
N VAL A 37 8.91 -5.98 0.63
CA VAL A 37 7.79 -5.15 1.10
C VAL A 37 6.48 -5.55 0.41
N LYS A 38 6.52 -5.79 -0.91
CA LYS A 38 5.32 -6.25 -1.64
C LYS A 38 4.85 -7.63 -1.17
N ALA A 39 5.78 -8.56 -0.93
CA ALA A 39 5.45 -9.88 -0.40
C ALA A 39 4.83 -9.77 1.00
N MET A 40 5.43 -8.97 1.89
CA MET A 40 4.89 -8.73 3.24
C MET A 40 3.47 -8.15 3.19
N ILE A 41 3.21 -7.17 2.33
CA ILE A 41 1.87 -6.59 2.16
C ILE A 41 0.87 -7.62 1.59
N ALA A 42 1.32 -8.48 0.67
CA ALA A 42 0.47 -9.53 0.10
C ALA A 42 0.12 -10.63 1.11
N ASP A 43 1.02 -10.89 2.08
CA ASP A 43 0.79 -11.83 3.17
C ASP A 43 -0.11 -11.26 4.28
N MET A 44 -0.34 -9.94 4.30
CA MET A 44 -1.26 -9.31 5.23
C MET A 44 -2.71 -9.51 4.76
N ASP A 45 -3.60 -9.81 5.70
CA ASP A 45 -5.04 -9.92 5.47
C ASP A 45 -5.67 -8.52 5.31
N LEU A 46 -5.31 -7.84 4.23
CA LEU A 46 -5.79 -6.50 3.91
C LEU A 46 -7.07 -6.61 3.08
N ALA A 47 -8.12 -5.94 3.52
CA ALA A 47 -9.35 -5.84 2.75
C ALA A 47 -9.08 -5.18 1.38
N GLY A 48 -9.53 -5.85 0.32
CA GLY A 48 -9.42 -5.33 -1.04
C GLY A 48 -10.26 -4.07 -1.20
N ARG A 49 -9.85 -3.17 -2.10
CA ARG A 49 -10.62 -1.96 -2.39
C ARG A 49 -12.07 -2.29 -2.78
N ASP A 50 -12.25 -3.33 -3.59
CA ASP A 50 -13.58 -3.74 -4.08
C ASP A 50 -14.45 -4.28 -2.93
N GLU A 51 -13.86 -5.02 -1.99
CA GLU A 51 -14.56 -5.52 -0.79
C GLU A 51 -14.97 -4.36 0.12
N VAL A 52 -14.09 -3.37 0.31
CA VAL A 52 -14.38 -2.17 1.10
C VAL A 52 -15.50 -1.36 0.46
N GLU A 53 -15.49 -1.16 -0.86
CA GLU A 53 -16.55 -0.44 -1.56
C GLU A 53 -17.88 -1.22 -1.55
N ALA A 54 -17.84 -2.55 -1.70
CA ALA A 54 -19.03 -3.40 -1.59
C ALA A 54 -19.65 -3.33 -0.19
N LEU A 55 -18.82 -3.43 0.86
CA LEU A 55 -19.25 -3.30 2.25
C LEU A 55 -19.86 -1.92 2.51
N LYS A 56 -19.23 -0.86 1.99
CA LYS A 56 -19.71 0.51 2.13
C LYS A 56 -21.09 0.69 1.47
N ALA A 57 -21.28 0.19 0.26
CA ALA A 57 -22.57 0.23 -0.42
C ALA A 57 -23.64 -0.52 0.38
N LEU A 58 -23.33 -1.71 0.88
CA LEU A 58 -24.23 -2.50 1.71
C LEU A 58 -24.60 -1.76 3.00
N ALA A 59 -23.63 -1.16 3.68
CA ALA A 59 -23.84 -0.40 4.91
C ALA A 59 -24.77 0.80 4.69
N VAL A 60 -24.57 1.56 3.61
CA VAL A 60 -25.44 2.68 3.25
C VAL A 60 -26.87 2.21 3.01
N THR A 61 -27.06 1.19 2.18
CA THR A 61 -28.41 0.64 1.92
C THR A 61 -29.05 0.07 3.19
N ALA A 62 -28.28 -0.53 4.09
CA ALA A 62 -28.80 -1.02 5.36
C ALA A 62 -29.30 0.12 6.24
N LEU A 63 -28.54 1.22 6.36
CA LEU A 63 -28.95 2.40 7.13
C LEU A 63 -30.21 3.05 6.56
N GLU A 64 -30.31 3.23 5.24
CA GLU A 64 -31.52 3.76 4.59
C GLU A 64 -32.76 2.90 4.87
N ARG A 65 -32.59 1.57 4.89
CA ARG A 65 -33.66 0.63 5.22
C ARG A 65 -34.06 0.72 6.68
N VAL A 66 -33.11 0.90 7.60
CA VAL A 66 -33.38 1.11 9.03
C VAL A 66 -34.20 2.37 9.22
N GLU A 67 -33.77 3.51 8.67
CA GLU A 67 -34.52 4.77 8.78
C GLU A 67 -35.95 4.65 8.24
N THR A 68 -36.12 3.92 7.13
CA THR A 68 -37.45 3.67 6.55
C THR A 68 -38.33 2.83 7.48
N LEU A 69 -37.75 1.81 8.12
CA LEU A 69 -38.47 0.96 9.06
C LEU A 69 -38.80 1.71 10.35
N GLU A 70 -37.89 2.54 10.86
CA GLU A 70 -38.11 3.39 12.03
C GLU A 70 -39.28 4.34 11.81
N LYS A 71 -39.34 5.05 10.68
CA LYS A 71 -40.49 5.92 10.33
C LYS A 71 -41.81 5.16 10.30
N ARG A 72 -41.82 3.96 9.71
CA ARG A 72 -43.02 3.11 9.69
C ARG A 72 -43.41 2.65 11.09
N LEU A 73 -42.44 2.42 11.95
CA LEU A 73 -42.68 2.03 13.34
C LEU A 73 -43.32 3.19 14.11
N GLU A 74 -42.78 4.40 14.00
CA GLU A 74 -43.35 5.62 14.60
C GLU A 74 -44.80 5.85 14.15
N GLU A 75 -45.08 5.73 12.85
CA GLU A 75 -46.44 5.86 12.31
C GLU A 75 -47.42 4.82 12.88
N LEU A 76 -46.95 3.60 13.10
CA LEU A 76 -47.76 2.52 13.68
C LEU A 76 -47.97 2.74 15.18
N GLU A 77 -46.93 3.10 15.91
CA GLU A 77 -47.00 3.41 17.34
C GLU A 77 -47.94 4.59 17.61
N ALA A 78 -47.91 5.63 16.76
CA ALA A 78 -48.83 6.75 16.85
C ALA A 78 -50.29 6.32 16.66
N LYS A 79 -50.58 5.42 15.69
CA LYS A 79 -51.92 4.88 15.46
C LYS A 79 -52.43 4.05 16.64
N VAL A 80 -51.57 3.19 17.21
CA VAL A 80 -51.90 2.35 18.36
C VAL A 80 -52.17 3.18 19.61
N THR A 81 -51.48 4.31 19.78
CA THR A 81 -51.64 5.19 20.94
C THR A 81 -52.81 6.17 20.79
N SER A 82 -53.29 6.40 19.56
CA SER A 82 -54.42 7.31 19.28
C SER A 82 -55.81 6.66 19.36
N ASP A 83 -55.89 5.33 19.47
CA ASP A 83 -57.10 4.54 19.78
C ASP A 83 -57.19 4.24 21.29
#